data_AF-R8W9R0-F1
#
_entry.id   AF-R8W9R0-F1
#
_cell.length_a   1.000
_cell.length_b   1.000
_cell.length_c   1.000
_cell.angle_alpha   90.00
_cell.angle_beta   90.00
_cell.angle_gamma   90.00
#
_symmetry.space_group_name_H-M   'P 1'
#
loop_
_entity.id
_entity.type
_entity.pdbx_description
1 polymer ?
#
loop_
_entity_poly.entity_id
_entity_poly.type
_entity_poly.pdbx_seq_one_letter_code
_entity_poly.pdbx_strand_id
1 'polypeptide(L)'
;MRTAFIGCMVMNREISHLVSESQNPIRTWWLRQGLHDTPDILRHELQRIIDEIERENEMLRENQRFEVICLGYGLCSNGVVGLRPRSLPLVIPRCDDCISLFLGSADRYRKLFAEHKGIYWYNPGWIEQAFTPSTENYRVQRAQYAELYGEENADFLMESTNSWMHGYESCGYITCPLRRYPEYEAYTKQAAQDFGWTYFEEPGEMGYFEALLHGPWDEERFLVCHPGERVQADYSNKKICAVKIDETEA
;
A
#
# COMPACT_ATOMS: atom_id res chain seq x y z
N MET A 1 22.05 8.63 6.05
CA MET A 1 20.84 8.05 6.64
C MET A 1 20.71 6.61 6.16
N ARG A 2 20.70 5.61 7.05
CA ARG A 2 20.40 4.21 6.71
C ARG A 2 18.92 3.92 6.99
N THR A 3 18.16 3.55 5.96
CA THR A 3 16.70 3.39 6.04
C THR A 3 16.32 1.92 5.95
N ALA A 4 15.45 1.47 6.85
CA ALA A 4 14.66 0.27 6.65
C ALA A 4 13.31 0.66 6.04
N PHE A 5 12.88 0.00 4.97
CA PHE A 5 11.60 0.26 4.32
C PHE A 5 10.72 -0.99 4.36
N ILE A 6 9.48 -0.85 4.80
CA ILE A 6 8.47 -1.93 4.76
C ILE A 6 7.38 -1.52 3.78
N GLY A 7 7.17 -2.31 2.72
CA GLY A 7 6.21 -1.98 1.68
C GLY A 7 5.33 -3.15 1.25
N CYS A 8 4.28 -2.85 0.50
CA CYS A 8 3.50 -3.85 -0.21
C CYS A 8 4.19 -4.20 -1.53
N MET A 9 4.14 -5.47 -1.95
CA MET A 9 4.74 -5.94 -3.20
C MET A 9 4.30 -5.16 -4.44
N VAL A 10 3.12 -4.52 -4.43
CA VAL A 10 2.65 -3.65 -5.53
C VAL A 10 3.59 -2.46 -5.81
N MET A 11 4.44 -2.07 -4.86
CA MET A 11 5.39 -0.95 -5.00
C MET A 11 6.79 -1.39 -5.44
N ASN A 12 6.97 -2.69 -5.69
CA ASN A 12 8.31 -3.26 -5.84
C ASN A 12 9.11 -2.59 -6.98
N ARG A 13 8.46 -2.17 -8.07
CA ARG A 13 9.13 -1.51 -9.20
C ARG A 13 9.65 -0.13 -8.82
N GLU A 14 8.77 0.72 -8.33
CA GLU A 14 9.02 2.11 -7.97
C GLU A 14 10.12 2.18 -6.89
N ILE A 15 9.96 1.40 -5.83
CA ILE A 15 10.91 1.39 -4.72
C ILE A 15 12.23 0.74 -5.13
N SER A 16 12.25 -0.37 -5.89
CA SER A 16 13.51 -0.98 -6.32
C SER A 16 14.33 -0.02 -7.18
N HIS A 17 13.68 0.76 -8.04
CA HIS A 17 14.35 1.80 -8.81
C HIS A 17 14.96 2.87 -7.90
N LEU A 18 14.18 3.43 -6.96
CA LEU A 18 14.68 4.45 -6.03
C LEU A 18 15.80 3.93 -5.13
N VAL A 19 15.72 2.67 -4.69
CA VAL A 19 16.78 2.01 -3.93
C VAL A 19 18.06 1.91 -4.76
N SER A 20 17.96 1.57 -6.05
CA SER A 20 19.14 1.45 -6.92
C SER A 20 19.85 2.77 -7.20
N GLU A 21 19.11 3.88 -7.18
CA GLU A 21 19.65 5.24 -7.42
C GLU A 21 20.04 5.97 -6.12
N SER A 22 19.71 5.40 -4.96
CA SER A 22 19.91 6.04 -3.66
C SER A 22 21.40 6.11 -3.26
N GLN A 23 21.85 7.30 -2.85
CA GLN A 23 23.16 7.47 -2.20
C GLN A 23 23.18 6.91 -0.76
N ASN A 24 22.00 6.80 -0.15
CA ASN A 24 21.81 6.29 1.20
C ASN A 24 21.48 4.79 1.16
N PRO A 25 22.03 3.96 2.06
CA PRO A 25 21.67 2.55 2.11
C PRO A 25 20.21 2.37 2.53
N ILE A 26 19.43 1.70 1.69
CA ILE A 26 18.04 1.34 1.95
C ILE A 26 17.90 -0.18 1.86
N ARG A 27 17.30 -0.80 2.87
CA ARG A 27 16.90 -2.21 2.81
C ARG A 27 15.38 -2.32 2.85
N THR A 28 14.83 -3.19 2.02
CA THR A 28 13.39 -3.35 1.85
C THR A 28 12.90 -4.68 2.42
N TRP A 29 11.74 -4.64 3.08
CA TRP A 29 10.95 -5.79 3.49
C TRP A 29 9.58 -5.71 2.82
N TRP A 30 9.14 -6.84 2.29
CA TRP A 30 7.94 -6.89 1.46
C TRP A 30 6.85 -7.72 2.11
N LEU A 31 5.64 -7.18 2.10
CA LEU A 31 4.41 -7.90 2.41
C LEU A 31 3.61 -8.15 1.14
N ARG A 32 2.92 -9.29 1.09
CA ARG A 32 2.01 -9.63 0.00
C ARG A 32 0.87 -8.61 -0.12
N GLN A 33 0.31 -8.46 -1.31
CA GLN A 33 -0.89 -7.66 -1.54
C GLN A 33 -2.12 -8.30 -0.85
N GLY A 34 -3.12 -7.47 -0.52
CA GLY A 34 -4.41 -7.91 0.05
C GLY A 34 -4.51 -7.84 1.58
N LEU A 35 -3.41 -7.58 2.30
CA LEU A 35 -3.46 -7.45 3.76
C LEU A 35 -4.32 -6.26 4.24
N HIS A 36 -4.49 -5.21 3.42
CA HIS A 36 -5.32 -4.06 3.75
C HIS A 36 -6.82 -4.37 3.81
N ASP A 37 -7.26 -5.51 3.24
CA ASP A 37 -8.63 -6.00 3.37
C ASP A 37 -8.90 -6.57 4.77
N THR A 38 -7.83 -6.89 5.52
CA THR A 38 -7.86 -7.44 6.88
C THR A 38 -6.92 -6.65 7.79
N PRO A 39 -7.28 -5.40 8.15
CA PRO A 39 -6.35 -4.43 8.74
C PRO A 39 -5.70 -4.89 10.05
N ASP A 40 -6.37 -5.72 10.85
CA ASP A 40 -5.75 -6.30 12.04
C ASP A 40 -4.61 -7.26 11.66
N ILE A 41 -4.76 -8.07 10.62
CA ILE A 41 -3.68 -8.94 10.13
C ILE A 41 -2.52 -8.09 9.59
N LEU A 42 -2.83 -7.03 8.81
CA LEU A 42 -1.81 -6.09 8.35
C LEU A 42 -1.03 -5.48 9.51
N ARG A 43 -1.72 -5.01 10.57
CA ARG A 43 -1.10 -4.44 11.76
C ARG A 43 -0.16 -5.43 12.45
N HIS A 44 -0.61 -6.66 12.66
CA HIS A 44 0.20 -7.70 13.30
C HIS A 44 1.45 -8.02 12.47
N GLU A 45 1.32 -8.15 11.14
CA GLU A 45 2.47 -8.40 10.27
C GLU A 45 3.44 -7.22 10.21
N LEU A 46 2.94 -5.99 10.15
CA LEU A 46 3.78 -4.78 10.21
C LEU A 46 4.54 -4.71 11.53
N GLN A 47 3.87 -4.91 12.68
CA GLN A 47 4.54 -4.90 13.98
C GLN A 47 5.57 -6.02 14.09
N ARG A 48 5.26 -7.23 13.60
CA ARG A 48 6.21 -8.35 13.58
C ARG A 48 7.48 -8.02 12.81
N ILE A 49 7.35 -7.38 11.64
CA ILE A 49 8.50 -6.98 10.81
C ILE A 49 9.27 -5.82 11.49
N ILE A 50 8.58 -4.85 12.08
CA ILE A 50 9.22 -3.77 12.85
C ILE A 50 10.07 -4.36 13.99
N ASP A 51 9.50 -5.25 14.80
CA ASP A 51 10.20 -5.91 15.91
C ASP A 51 11.40 -6.75 15.41
N GLU A 52 11.28 -7.36 14.22
CA GLU A 52 12.37 -8.09 13.56
C GLU A 52 13.51 -7.18 13.13
N ILE A 53 13.18 -6.05 12.48
CA ILE A 53 14.16 -5.04 12.04
C ILE A 53 14.90 -4.47 13.25
N GLU A 54 14.18 -4.08 14.31
CA GLU A 54 14.79 -3.48 15.49
C GLU A 54 15.75 -4.45 16.20
N ARG A 55 15.34 -5.72 16.37
CA ARG A 55 16.21 -6.76 16.93
C ARG A 55 17.44 -7.01 16.06
N GLU A 56 17.27 -7.08 14.74
CA GLU A 56 18.40 -7.21 13.82
C GLU A 56 19.34 -6.01 13.95
N ASN A 57 18.79 -4.80 14.05
CA ASN A 57 19.54 -3.55 14.12
C ASN A 57 20.46 -3.48 15.36
N GLU A 58 20.03 -4.01 16.50
CA GLU A 58 20.85 -4.08 17.72
C GLU A 58 22.13 -4.91 17.53
N MET A 59 22.05 -5.97 16.71
CA MET A 59 23.17 -6.87 16.41
C MET A 59 24.12 -6.33 15.33
N LEU A 60 23.73 -5.30 14.59
CA LEU A 60 24.57 -4.66 13.57
C LEU A 60 25.66 -3.80 14.21
N ARG A 61 26.79 -3.67 13.50
CA ARG A 61 27.83 -2.69 13.83
C ARG A 61 27.23 -1.29 13.74
N GLU A 62 27.73 -0.36 14.56
CA GLU A 62 27.20 1.01 14.64
C GLU A 62 27.06 1.68 13.27
N ASN A 63 28.07 1.57 12.39
CA ASN A 63 28.05 2.15 11.04
C ASN A 63 27.15 1.42 10.03
N GLN A 64 26.52 0.31 10.43
CA GLN A 64 25.57 -0.48 9.64
C GLN A 64 24.13 -0.32 10.14
N ARG A 65 23.93 0.25 11.32
CA ARG A 65 22.60 0.40 11.92
C ARG A 65 21.71 1.30 11.09
N PHE A 66 20.44 0.93 10.99
CA PHE A 66 19.36 1.76 10.51
C PHE A 66 19.10 2.89 11.50
N GLU A 67 18.68 4.02 10.96
CA GLU A 67 18.33 5.24 11.71
C GLU A 67 16.81 5.45 11.76
N VAL A 68 16.06 4.79 10.87
CA VAL A 68 14.62 4.97 10.69
C VAL A 68 13.98 3.77 10.00
N ILE A 69 12.68 3.54 10.28
CA ILE A 69 11.83 2.62 9.52
C ILE A 69 10.76 3.43 8.77
N CYS A 70 10.77 3.40 7.44
CA CYS A 70 9.74 4.01 6.60
C CYS A 70 8.69 2.97 6.18
N LEU A 71 7.40 3.31 6.31
CA LEU A 71 6.30 2.46 5.88
C LEU A 71 5.70 2.94 4.56
N GLY A 72 5.67 2.07 3.55
CA GLY A 72 4.91 2.26 2.30
C GLY A 72 3.40 2.05 2.49
N TYR A 73 2.84 2.54 3.60
CA TYR A 73 1.45 2.36 3.99
C TYR A 73 0.91 3.66 4.58
N GLY A 74 -0.23 4.14 4.07
CA GLY A 74 -1.01 5.19 4.71
C GLY A 74 -1.89 4.63 5.82
N LEU A 75 -3.12 5.13 5.95
CA LEU A 75 -4.10 4.61 6.89
C LEU A 75 -4.45 3.14 6.56
N CYS A 76 -4.65 2.81 5.28
CA CYS A 76 -4.83 1.44 4.75
C CYS A 76 -5.80 0.62 5.60
N SER A 77 -7.05 1.08 5.70
CA SER A 77 -8.10 0.49 6.54
C SER A 77 -7.80 0.47 8.05
N ASN A 78 -6.97 1.40 8.54
CA ASN A 78 -6.40 1.44 9.90
C ASN A 78 -5.35 0.35 10.20
N GLY A 79 -4.71 -0.21 9.17
CA GLY A 79 -3.66 -1.22 9.33
C GLY A 79 -2.40 -0.70 10.06
N VAL A 80 -2.16 0.61 10.02
CA VAL A 80 -1.00 1.23 10.72
C VAL A 80 -1.33 1.72 12.13
N VAL A 81 -2.61 1.85 12.48
CA VAL A 81 -3.04 2.33 13.80
C VAL A 81 -2.62 1.32 14.86
N GLY A 82 -2.05 1.77 15.98
CA GLY A 82 -1.58 0.90 17.07
C GLY A 82 -0.14 0.39 16.90
N LEU A 83 0.52 0.64 15.76
CA LEU A 83 1.95 0.33 15.61
C LEU A 83 2.76 1.14 16.61
N ARG A 84 3.78 0.49 17.18
CA ARG A 84 4.65 1.07 18.21
C ARG A 84 6.12 0.73 17.93
N PRO A 85 6.98 1.71 17.64
CA PRO A 85 8.42 1.48 17.62
C PRO A 85 8.99 1.36 19.02
N ARG A 86 10.08 0.60 19.17
CA ARG A 86 10.80 0.43 20.45
C ARG A 86 12.15 1.12 20.46
N SER A 87 12.87 1.15 19.33
CA SER A 87 14.21 1.70 19.23
C SER A 87 14.43 2.60 18.02
N LEU A 88 13.67 2.42 16.92
CA LEU A 88 13.79 3.23 15.71
C LEU A 88 12.51 4.03 15.46
N PRO A 89 12.59 5.33 15.10
CA PRO A 89 11.38 6.06 14.71
C PRO A 89 10.73 5.43 13.47
N LEU A 90 9.39 5.41 13.45
CA LEU A 90 8.61 5.05 12.27
C LEU A 90 8.25 6.32 11.50
N VAL A 91 8.38 6.27 10.18
CA VAL A 91 7.89 7.30 9.26
C VAL A 91 6.74 6.72 8.44
N ILE A 92 5.57 7.36 8.54
CA ILE A 92 4.34 6.89 7.93
C ILE A 92 3.73 8.04 7.10
N PRO A 93 3.44 7.84 5.80
CA PRO A 93 2.77 8.85 5.00
C PRO A 93 1.34 9.13 5.52
N ARG A 94 0.98 10.41 5.56
CA ARG A 94 -0.36 10.90 5.94
C ARG A 94 -1.30 10.85 4.75
N CYS A 95 -1.76 9.65 4.41
CA CYS A 95 -2.69 9.44 3.32
C CYS A 95 -3.71 8.34 3.66
N ASP A 96 -4.82 8.30 2.92
CA ASP A 96 -5.89 7.32 3.14
C ASP A 96 -5.42 5.88 2.83
N ASP A 97 -4.68 5.70 1.74
CA ASP A 97 -4.13 4.42 1.32
C ASP A 97 -2.83 4.62 0.51
N CYS A 98 -2.26 3.52 0.03
CA CYS A 98 -1.05 3.54 -0.78
C CYS A 98 -1.23 4.13 -2.19
N ILE A 99 -2.45 4.29 -2.71
CA ILE A 99 -2.70 4.90 -4.03
C ILE A 99 -2.17 6.34 -4.08
N SER A 100 -2.30 7.07 -2.97
CA SER A 100 -1.77 8.42 -2.84
C SER A 100 -0.25 8.49 -3.11
N LEU A 101 0.49 7.44 -2.76
CA LEU A 101 1.93 7.37 -3.01
C LEU A 101 2.25 7.22 -4.51
N PHE A 102 1.47 6.41 -5.24
CA PHE A 102 1.61 6.27 -6.69
C PHE A 102 1.16 7.52 -7.46
N LEU A 103 0.22 8.29 -6.92
CA LEU A 103 -0.22 9.56 -7.49
C LEU A 103 0.69 10.74 -7.13
N GLY A 104 1.67 10.53 -6.25
CA GLY A 104 2.57 11.57 -5.75
C GLY A 104 1.95 12.52 -4.72
N SER A 105 0.65 12.39 -4.39
CA SER A 105 -0.06 13.34 -3.54
C SER A 105 -1.35 12.78 -2.96
N ALA A 106 -1.54 12.95 -1.65
CA ALA A 106 -2.80 12.68 -0.97
C ALA A 106 -3.92 13.63 -1.42
N ASP A 107 -3.59 14.89 -1.75
CA ASP A 107 -4.56 15.89 -2.22
C ASP A 107 -5.08 15.54 -3.60
N ARG A 108 -4.18 15.08 -4.48
CA ARG A 108 -4.54 14.60 -5.81
C ARG A 108 -5.46 13.38 -5.72
N TYR A 109 -5.14 12.42 -4.86
CA TYR A 109 -6.02 11.28 -4.60
C TYR A 109 -7.42 11.72 -4.15
N ARG A 110 -7.51 12.60 -3.15
CA ARG A 110 -8.80 13.10 -2.64
C ARG A 110 -9.60 13.84 -3.70
N LYS A 111 -8.94 14.62 -4.56
CA LYS A 111 -9.58 15.29 -5.70
C LYS A 111 -10.18 14.27 -6.67
N LEU A 112 -9.40 13.27 -7.09
CA LEU A 112 -9.86 12.23 -8.01
C LEU A 112 -11.02 11.42 -7.41
N PHE A 113 -10.92 11.09 -6.11
CA PHE A 113 -11.99 10.42 -5.37
C PHE A 113 -13.29 11.25 -5.31
N ALA A 114 -13.20 12.58 -5.26
CA ALA A 114 -14.37 13.46 -5.29
C ALA A 114 -14.96 13.61 -6.71
N GLU A 115 -14.11 13.54 -7.74
CA GLU A 115 -14.51 13.68 -9.15
C GLU A 115 -15.12 12.39 -9.73
N HIS A 116 -14.65 11.23 -9.28
CA HIS A 116 -15.07 9.92 -9.77
C HIS A 116 -15.72 9.08 -8.67
N LYS A 117 -16.94 8.62 -8.91
CA LYS A 117 -17.62 7.69 -7.99
C LYS A 117 -17.05 6.28 -8.13
N GLY A 118 -16.83 5.62 -6.99
CA GLY A 118 -16.47 4.21 -6.90
C GLY A 118 -15.32 3.83 -7.82
N ILE A 119 -14.09 4.23 -7.49
CA ILE A 119 -12.91 4.00 -8.33
C ILE A 119 -12.24 2.69 -7.95
N TYR A 120 -12.11 1.78 -8.92
CA TYR A 120 -11.18 0.66 -8.81
C TYR A 120 -9.87 1.05 -9.49
N TRP A 121 -8.77 0.99 -8.75
CA TRP A 121 -7.46 1.39 -9.24
C TRP A 121 -6.68 0.22 -9.82
N TYR A 122 -6.07 0.47 -10.97
CA TYR A 122 -5.07 -0.39 -11.59
C TYR A 122 -3.76 0.37 -11.73
N ASN A 123 -2.67 -0.36 -11.65
CA ASN A 123 -1.35 0.04 -12.12
C ASN A 123 -0.56 -1.25 -12.43
N PRO A 124 0.68 -1.16 -12.94
CA PRO A 124 1.49 -2.35 -13.19
C PRO A 124 1.66 -3.25 -11.94
N GLY A 125 1.94 -2.66 -10.78
CA GLY A 125 2.15 -3.41 -9.54
C GLY A 125 0.94 -4.23 -9.07
N TRP A 126 -0.28 -3.70 -9.19
CA TRP A 126 -1.51 -4.43 -8.88
C TRP A 126 -1.76 -5.53 -9.90
N ILE A 127 -1.57 -5.26 -11.20
CA ILE A 127 -1.77 -6.27 -12.24
C ILE A 127 -0.80 -7.45 -12.06
N GLU A 128 0.42 -7.19 -11.59
CA GLU A 128 1.44 -8.21 -11.37
C GLU A 128 1.28 -9.00 -10.06
N GLN A 129 0.74 -8.37 -9.00
CA GLN A 129 0.83 -8.90 -7.63
C GLN A 129 -0.53 -9.19 -6.99
N ALA A 130 -1.64 -8.81 -7.62
CA ALA A 130 -2.98 -8.91 -7.05
C ALA A 130 -3.94 -9.66 -7.96
N PHE A 131 -4.99 -10.21 -7.34
CA PHE A 131 -6.20 -10.54 -8.08
C PHE A 131 -6.91 -9.22 -8.44
N THR A 132 -6.93 -8.89 -9.72
CA THR A 132 -7.63 -7.70 -10.22
C THR A 132 -8.86 -8.11 -11.04
N PRO A 133 -9.97 -7.36 -10.96
CA PRO A 133 -11.15 -7.64 -11.76
C PRO A 133 -10.85 -7.74 -13.25
N SER A 134 -11.07 -8.92 -13.81
CA SER A 134 -11.01 -9.13 -15.25
C SER A 134 -11.74 -10.41 -15.58
N THR A 135 -12.24 -10.50 -16.81
CA THR A 135 -12.81 -11.75 -17.31
C THR A 135 -11.85 -12.93 -17.14
N GLU A 136 -10.55 -12.73 -17.34
CA GLU A 136 -9.55 -13.80 -17.21
C GLU A 136 -9.37 -14.26 -15.75
N ASN A 137 -9.15 -13.33 -14.82
CA ASN A 137 -9.00 -13.69 -13.41
C ASN A 137 -10.27 -14.37 -12.86
N TYR A 138 -11.45 -13.95 -13.31
CA TYR A 138 -12.72 -14.53 -12.88
C TYR A 138 -12.92 -15.94 -13.44
N ARG A 139 -12.48 -16.20 -14.68
CA ARG A 139 -12.48 -17.55 -15.25
C ARG A 139 -11.57 -18.49 -14.46
N VAL A 140 -10.36 -18.04 -14.12
CA VAL A 140 -9.41 -18.82 -13.32
C VAL A 140 -9.99 -19.12 -11.93
N GLN A 141 -10.54 -18.11 -11.24
CA GLN A 141 -11.14 -18.29 -9.92
C GLN A 141 -12.35 -19.22 -9.95
N ARG A 142 -13.24 -19.07 -10.93
CA ARG A 142 -14.40 -19.96 -11.10
C ARG A 142 -13.95 -21.40 -11.33
N ALA A 143 -12.95 -21.62 -12.18
CA ALA A 143 -12.41 -22.96 -12.44
C ALA A 143 -11.85 -23.61 -11.16
N GLN A 144 -11.14 -22.85 -10.33
CA GLN A 144 -10.66 -23.32 -9.02
C GLN A 144 -11.82 -23.68 -8.09
N TYR A 145 -12.88 -22.86 -8.04
CA TYR A 145 -14.06 -23.20 -7.23
C TYR A 145 -14.81 -24.41 -7.77
N ALA A 146 -14.91 -24.57 -9.09
CA ALA A 146 -15.54 -25.74 -9.70
C ALA A 146 -14.77 -27.02 -9.37
N GLU A 147 -13.43 -26.97 -9.37
CA GLU A 147 -12.58 -28.10 -8.97
C GLU A 147 -12.75 -28.47 -7.49
N LEU A 148 -12.80 -27.47 -6.60
CA LEU A 148 -12.87 -27.69 -5.15
C LEU A 148 -14.27 -28.02 -4.63
N TYR A 149 -15.29 -27.41 -5.24
CA TYR A 149 -16.65 -27.38 -4.68
C TYR A 149 -17.73 -27.85 -5.66
N GLY A 150 -17.38 -28.14 -6.91
CA GLY A 150 -18.32 -28.52 -7.98
C GLY A 150 -18.93 -27.30 -8.70
N GLU A 151 -19.40 -27.52 -9.93
CA GLU A 151 -19.89 -26.46 -10.84
C GLU A 151 -21.00 -25.59 -10.23
N GLU A 152 -22.02 -26.20 -9.61
CA GLU A 152 -23.15 -25.44 -9.05
C GLU A 152 -22.73 -24.53 -7.88
N ASN A 153 -21.81 -25.00 -7.03
CA ASN A 153 -21.29 -24.20 -5.92
C ASN A 153 -20.32 -23.12 -6.42
N ALA A 154 -19.61 -23.37 -7.52
CA ALA A 154 -18.67 -22.41 -8.07
C ALA A 154 -19.36 -21.10 -8.50
N ASP A 155 -20.50 -21.20 -9.18
CA ASP A 155 -21.26 -20.02 -9.61
C ASP A 155 -21.80 -19.23 -8.42
N PHE A 156 -22.34 -19.91 -7.41
CA PHE A 156 -22.79 -19.27 -6.17
C PHE A 156 -21.65 -18.60 -5.40
N LEU A 157 -20.49 -19.25 -5.31
CA LEU A 157 -19.30 -18.67 -4.67
C LEU A 157 -18.81 -17.45 -5.44
N MET A 158 -18.73 -17.51 -6.77
CA MET A 158 -18.35 -16.36 -7.60
C MET A 158 -19.29 -15.16 -7.40
N GLU A 159 -20.60 -15.39 -7.33
CA GLU A 159 -21.58 -14.30 -7.11
C GLU A 159 -21.41 -13.66 -5.73
N SER A 160 -21.26 -14.49 -4.69
CA SER A 160 -21.11 -14.01 -3.32
C SER A 160 -19.78 -13.26 -3.10
N THR A 161 -18.66 -13.78 -3.61
CA THR A 161 -17.33 -13.21 -3.41
C THR A 161 -17.05 -11.97 -4.24
N ASN A 162 -17.79 -11.75 -5.35
CA ASN A 162 -17.59 -10.61 -6.25
C ASN A 162 -18.70 -9.54 -6.14
N SER A 163 -19.60 -9.67 -5.16
CA SER A 163 -20.67 -8.71 -4.91
C SER A 163 -20.19 -7.27 -4.64
N TRP A 164 -18.95 -7.11 -4.15
CA TRP A 164 -18.30 -5.81 -3.90
C TRP A 164 -18.13 -4.96 -5.17
N MET A 165 -18.08 -5.59 -6.35
CA MET A 165 -17.90 -4.89 -7.63
C MET A 165 -19.02 -3.91 -7.94
N HIS A 166 -20.23 -4.14 -7.45
CA HIS A 166 -21.37 -3.24 -7.67
C HIS A 166 -21.16 -1.86 -7.04
N GLY A 167 -20.19 -1.70 -6.13
CA GLY A 167 -19.83 -0.41 -5.54
C GLY A 167 -18.94 0.46 -6.43
N TYR A 168 -18.52 -0.03 -7.60
CA TYR A 168 -17.58 0.64 -8.48
C TYR A 168 -18.27 1.11 -9.77
N GLU A 169 -17.99 2.36 -10.17
CA GLU A 169 -18.49 2.98 -11.40
C GLU A 169 -17.33 3.41 -12.32
N SER A 170 -16.11 3.51 -11.78
CA SER A 170 -14.94 4.03 -12.49
C SER A 170 -13.74 3.10 -12.38
N CYS A 171 -12.93 3.07 -13.44
CA CYS A 171 -11.70 2.28 -13.54
C CYS A 171 -10.53 3.25 -13.82
N GLY A 172 -9.72 3.51 -12.79
CA GLY A 172 -8.58 4.41 -12.88
C GLY A 172 -7.29 3.63 -13.14
N TYR A 173 -6.58 3.93 -14.22
CA TYR A 173 -5.25 3.37 -14.49
C TYR A 173 -4.15 4.38 -14.15
N ILE A 174 -3.30 4.07 -13.18
CA ILE A 174 -2.12 4.87 -12.84
C ILE A 174 -0.94 4.35 -13.65
N THR A 175 -0.42 5.19 -14.54
CA THR A 175 0.76 4.85 -15.35
C THR A 175 2.02 4.79 -14.50
N CYS A 176 2.96 3.90 -14.84
CA CYS A 176 4.26 3.85 -14.16
C CYS A 176 5.22 4.88 -14.80
N PRO A 177 5.82 5.80 -14.00
CA PRO A 177 6.75 6.81 -14.52
C PRO A 177 8.03 6.22 -15.14
N LEU A 178 8.41 5.01 -14.74
CA LEU A 178 9.65 4.37 -15.16
C LEU A 178 9.55 3.77 -16.57
N ARG A 179 8.36 3.31 -16.95
CA ARG A 179 8.11 2.61 -18.21
C ARG A 179 6.60 2.50 -18.46
N ARG A 180 6.19 2.61 -19.73
CA ARG A 180 4.84 2.24 -20.17
C ARG A 180 4.73 0.75 -20.49
N TYR A 181 3.56 0.20 -20.19
CA TYR A 181 3.20 -1.21 -20.43
C TYR A 181 1.88 -1.25 -21.20
N PRO A 182 1.93 -1.16 -22.56
CA PRO A 182 0.73 -1.13 -23.39
C PRO A 182 -0.21 -2.31 -23.15
N GLU A 183 0.33 -3.48 -22.79
CA GLU A 183 -0.42 -4.69 -22.44
C GLU A 183 -1.24 -4.51 -21.16
N TYR A 184 -0.72 -3.79 -20.16
CA TYR A 184 -1.41 -3.50 -18.91
C TYR A 184 -2.47 -2.42 -19.11
N GLU A 185 -2.16 -1.40 -19.92
CA GLU A 185 -3.13 -0.39 -20.33
C GLU A 185 -4.32 -1.03 -21.07
N ALA A 186 -4.05 -1.93 -22.03
CA ALA A 186 -5.08 -2.65 -22.77
C ALA A 186 -5.90 -3.58 -21.86
N TYR A 187 -5.24 -4.29 -20.95
CA TYR A 187 -5.89 -5.15 -19.96
C TYR A 187 -6.87 -4.36 -19.09
N THR A 188 -6.45 -3.21 -18.55
CA THR A 188 -7.33 -2.38 -17.71
C THR A 188 -8.49 -1.78 -18.50
N LYS A 189 -8.27 -1.36 -19.75
CA LYS A 189 -9.35 -0.89 -20.63
C LYS A 189 -10.38 -1.99 -20.90
N GLN A 190 -9.92 -3.22 -21.12
CA GLN A 190 -10.82 -4.36 -21.30
C GLN A 190 -11.61 -4.65 -20.02
N ALA A 191 -10.96 -4.67 -18.86
CA ALA A 191 -11.65 -4.84 -17.58
C ALA A 191 -12.74 -3.76 -17.38
N ALA A 192 -12.43 -2.49 -17.65
CA ALA A 192 -13.40 -1.42 -17.56
C ALA A 192 -14.62 -1.67 -18.47
N GLN A 193 -14.40 -2.14 -19.70
CA GLN A 193 -15.49 -2.50 -20.62
C GLN A 193 -16.31 -3.68 -20.11
N ASP A 194 -15.66 -4.75 -19.64
CA ASP A 194 -16.31 -5.98 -19.17
C ASP A 194 -17.25 -5.71 -17.99
N PHE A 195 -16.86 -4.79 -17.10
CA PHE A 195 -17.63 -4.44 -15.90
C PHE A 195 -18.47 -3.16 -16.05
N GLY A 196 -18.49 -2.55 -17.24
CA GLY A 196 -19.27 -1.33 -17.50
C GLY A 196 -18.79 -0.09 -16.74
N TRP A 197 -17.51 -0.04 -16.37
CA TRP A 197 -16.90 1.08 -15.66
C TRP A 197 -16.39 2.17 -16.61
N THR A 198 -16.44 3.42 -16.15
CA THR A 198 -15.82 4.55 -16.87
C THR A 198 -14.31 4.51 -16.71
N TYR A 199 -13.59 4.27 -17.80
CA TYR A 199 -12.13 4.26 -17.81
C TYR A 199 -11.54 5.68 -17.82
N PHE A 200 -10.50 5.90 -17.02
CA PHE A 200 -9.63 7.07 -17.11
C PHE A 200 -8.17 6.71 -16.78
N GLU A 201 -7.23 7.51 -17.27
CA GLU A 201 -5.79 7.33 -17.06
C GLU A 201 -5.23 8.51 -16.25
N GLU A 202 -4.42 8.19 -15.24
CA GLU A 202 -3.72 9.17 -14.42
C GLU A 202 -2.19 8.94 -14.52
N PRO A 203 -1.40 10.00 -14.76
CA PRO A 203 0.06 9.93 -14.66
C PRO A 203 0.50 9.53 -13.26
N GLY A 204 1.25 8.44 -13.09
CA GLY A 204 1.91 8.17 -11.81
C GLY A 204 3.01 9.20 -11.53
N GLU A 205 3.41 9.33 -10.27
CA GLU A 205 4.45 10.27 -9.87
C GLU A 205 5.28 9.71 -8.70
N MET A 206 6.61 9.78 -8.81
CA MET A 206 7.54 9.18 -7.85
C MET A 206 7.83 10.07 -6.63
N GLY A 207 7.47 11.36 -6.67
CA GLY A 207 7.91 12.34 -5.69
C GLY A 207 7.52 12.02 -4.24
N TYR A 208 6.38 11.37 -4.01
CA TYR A 208 5.98 10.97 -2.65
C TYR A 208 6.81 9.77 -2.14
N PHE A 209 7.13 8.81 -3.00
CA PHE A 209 8.04 7.71 -2.67
C PHE A 209 9.46 8.21 -2.38
N GLU A 210 9.97 9.12 -3.21
CA GLU A 210 11.28 9.75 -3.00
C GLU A 210 11.35 10.47 -1.65
N ALA A 211 10.34 11.29 -1.34
CA ALA A 211 10.26 12.01 -0.07
C ALA A 211 10.15 11.06 1.12
N LEU A 212 9.39 9.95 0.99
CA LEU A 212 9.27 8.94 2.03
C LEU A 212 10.62 8.26 2.33
N LEU A 213 11.39 7.91 1.30
CA LEU A 213 12.65 7.17 1.47
C LEU A 213 13.83 8.05 1.92
N HIS A 214 13.87 9.30 1.46
CA HIS A 214 15.05 10.15 1.62
C HIS A 214 14.88 11.28 2.65
N GLY A 215 13.64 11.66 2.98
CA GLY A 215 13.36 12.82 3.80
C GLY A 215 13.85 14.15 3.17
N PRO A 216 13.82 15.26 3.93
CA PRO A 216 13.25 15.38 5.28
C PRO A 216 11.74 15.13 5.27
N TRP A 217 11.20 14.63 6.38
CA TRP A 217 9.78 14.33 6.53
C TRP A 217 9.05 15.50 7.18
N ASP A 218 8.40 16.33 6.36
CA ASP A 218 7.54 17.39 6.86
C ASP A 218 6.28 16.82 7.53
N GLU A 219 5.77 17.54 8.53
CA GLU A 219 4.62 17.10 9.31
C GLU A 219 3.30 17.06 8.55
N GLU A 220 3.22 17.71 7.38
CA GLU A 220 2.02 17.74 6.54
C GLU A 220 1.87 16.42 5.80
N ARG A 221 2.96 15.90 5.23
CA ARG A 221 2.95 14.66 4.44
C ARG A 221 3.26 13.41 5.24
N PHE A 222 3.92 13.54 6.40
CA PHE A 222 4.41 12.40 7.16
C PHE A 222 4.14 12.52 8.67
N LEU A 223 3.88 11.37 9.29
CA LEU A 223 3.98 11.16 10.71
C LEU A 223 5.36 10.57 11.02
N VAL A 224 6.09 11.19 11.93
CA VAL A 224 7.23 10.56 12.62
C VAL A 224 6.75 10.11 13.99
N CYS A 225 6.73 8.81 14.24
CA CYS A 225 6.35 8.21 15.53
C CYS A 225 7.63 7.72 16.21
N HIS A 226 7.94 8.25 17.39
CA HIS A 226 9.19 7.96 18.10
C HIS A 226 9.05 6.79 19.10
N PRO A 227 10.17 6.17 19.53
CA PRO A 227 10.15 5.25 20.66
C PRO A 227 9.43 5.82 21.88
N GLY A 228 8.58 4.99 22.51
CA GLY A 228 7.68 5.42 23.60
C GLY A 228 6.36 6.03 23.13
N GLU A 229 6.10 6.04 21.82
CA GLU A 229 4.84 6.46 21.23
C GLU A 229 4.17 5.29 20.48
N ARG A 230 2.87 5.44 20.24
CA ARG A 230 2.09 4.59 19.34
C ARG A 230 1.36 5.43 18.31
N VAL A 231 1.12 4.84 17.15
CA VAL A 231 0.27 5.42 16.11
C VAL A 231 -1.19 5.36 16.57
N GLN A 232 -1.92 6.47 16.45
CA GLN A 232 -3.36 6.55 16.68
C GLN A 232 -4.04 7.13 15.45
N ALA A 233 -5.29 6.74 15.21
CA ALA A 233 -6.12 7.41 14.21
C ALA A 233 -6.38 8.87 14.62
N ASP A 234 -6.22 9.79 13.68
CA ASP A 234 -6.60 11.19 13.80
C ASP A 234 -7.75 11.44 12.84
N TYR A 235 -8.88 11.91 13.38
CA TYR A 235 -10.09 12.19 12.60
C TYR A 235 -10.02 13.54 11.85
N SER A 236 -8.86 14.20 11.85
CA SER A 236 -8.54 15.34 11.00
C SER A 236 -8.00 14.90 9.62
N ASN A 237 -7.69 15.87 8.76
CA ASN A 237 -7.05 15.60 7.47
C ASN A 237 -5.66 14.96 7.59
N LYS A 238 -5.04 14.97 8.78
CA LYS A 238 -3.75 14.33 9.04
C LYS A 238 -3.83 12.80 9.14
N LYS A 239 -5.03 12.22 9.27
CA LYS A 239 -5.37 10.78 9.30
C LYS A 239 -4.84 9.98 10.49
N ILE A 240 -3.63 10.27 10.95
CA ILE A 240 -2.94 9.58 12.03
C ILE A 240 -2.20 10.57 12.93
N CYS A 241 -1.87 10.20 14.15
CA CYS A 241 -0.99 10.96 15.04
C CYS A 241 -0.17 10.01 15.90
N ALA A 242 0.85 10.53 16.58
CA ALA A 242 1.60 9.79 17.60
C ALA A 242 1.11 10.21 18.98
N VAL A 243 0.89 9.23 19.86
CA VAL A 243 0.55 9.46 21.27
C VAL A 243 1.49 8.69 22.18
N LYS A 244 1.79 9.23 23.36
CA LYS A 244 2.63 8.54 24.35
C LYS A 244 1.97 7.25 24.81
N ILE A 245 2.78 6.21 25.01
CA ILE A 245 2.35 4.97 25.62
C ILE A 245 2.40 5.17 27.14
N ASP A 246 1.26 5.08 27.83
CA ASP A 246 1.22 5.14 29.29
C ASP A 246 1.96 3.93 29.89
N GLU A 247 2.68 4.15 30.99
CA GLU A 247 3.52 3.12 31.65
C GLU A 247 2.73 1.86 32.08
N THR A 248 1.40 1.94 32.16
CA THR A 248 0.52 0.82 32.49
C THR A 248 0.21 -0.11 31.31
N GLU A 249 0.57 0.25 30.09
CA GLU A 249 0.33 -0.53 28.85
C GLU A 249 1.63 -1.02 28.17
N ALA A 250 2.78 -0.79 28.80
CA ALA A 250 4.12 -1.12 28.30
C ALA A 250 4.47 -2.61 28.44
#